data_AF-A0A2J7VYW8-F1
#
_entry.id   AF-A0A2J7VYW8-F1
#
_cell.length_a   1.000
_cell.length_b   1.000
_cell.length_c   1.000
_cell.angle_alpha   90.00
_cell.angle_beta   90.00
_cell.angle_gamma   90.00
#
_symmetry.space_group_name_H-M   'P 1'
#
loop_
_entity.id
_entity.type
_entity.pdbx_description
1 polymer ?
#
loop_
_entity_poly.entity_id
_entity_poly.type
_entity_poly.pdbx_seq_one_letter_code
_entity_poly.pdbx_strand_id
1 'polypeptide(L)' 'MESIIDYLKRKLREAGAGRWEAIAVECGVAKTLPRKIAYDDRDNPGVQTIQPLLDYFGAVERGEKSLPELEAKAA' A
#
# COMPACT_ATOMS: atom_id res chain seq x y z
N MET A 1 -7.24 10.71 16.07
CA MET A 1 -7.81 9.65 15.22
C MET A 1 -7.05 9.72 13.91
N GLU A 2 -6.20 8.74 13.61
CA GLU A 2 -5.58 8.62 12.28
C GLU A 2 -6.70 8.27 11.29
N SER A 3 -6.78 8.96 10.15
CA SER A 3 -7.73 8.56 9.11
C SER A 3 -7.25 7.27 8.44
N ILE A 4 -8.16 6.52 7.84
CA ILE A 4 -7.81 5.29 7.12
C ILE A 4 -6.82 5.55 5.96
N ILE A 5 -6.87 6.75 5.39
CA ILE A 5 -5.95 7.21 4.35
C ILE A 5 -4.58 7.52 4.94
N ASP A 6 -4.51 8.18 6.09
CA ASP A 6 -3.25 8.47 6.76
C ASP A 6 -2.53 7.19 7.18
N TYR A 7 -3.28 6.20 7.68
CA TYR A 7 -2.76 4.87 7.96
C TYR A 7 -2.11 4.24 6.72
N LEU A 8 -2.80 4.25 5.57
CA LEU A 8 -2.25 3.72 4.32
C LEU A 8 -1.05 4.53 3.83
N LYS A 9 -1.11 5.86 3.89
CA LYS A 9 0.00 6.76 3.54
C LYS A 9 1.25 6.40 4.34
N ARG A 10 1.10 6.22 5.65
CA ARG A 10 2.18 5.83 6.55
C ARG A 10 2.72 4.44 6.21
N LYS A 11 1.87 3.42 6.09
CA LYS A 11 2.30 2.05 5.76
C LYS A 11 2.99 1.94 4.41
N LEU A 12 2.51 2.66 3.41
CA LEU A 12 3.14 2.69 2.09
C LEU A 12 4.51 3.37 2.14
N ARG A 13 4.67 4.44 2.90
CA ARG A 13 5.96 5.11 3.09
C ARG A 13 6.94 4.23 3.87
N GLU A 14 6.48 3.56 4.93
CA GLU A 14 7.27 2.59 5.71
C GLU A 14 7.71 1.39 4.84
N ALA A 15 6.83 0.86 3.99
CA ALA A 15 7.15 -0.23 3.08
C ALA A 15 8.22 0.16 2.02
N GLY A 16 8.29 1.44 1.67
CA GLY A 16 9.25 1.99 0.71
C GLY A 16 8.81 1.83 -0.75
N ALA A 17 9.13 2.83 -1.57
CA ALA A 17 8.65 2.93 -2.95
C ALA A 17 9.05 1.76 -3.86
N GLY A 18 10.16 1.07 -3.56
CA GLY A 18 10.59 -0.12 -4.31
C GLY A 18 9.65 -1.32 -4.18
N ARG A 19 8.77 -1.35 -3.17
CA ARG A 19 7.84 -2.48 -2.93
C ARG A 19 6.43 -2.22 -3.45
N TRP A 20 6.12 -0.99 -3.85
CA TRP A 20 4.74 -0.58 -4.14
C TRP A 20 4.11 -1.35 -5.29
N GLU A 21 4.88 -1.64 -6.33
CA GLU A 21 4.39 -2.39 -7.48
C GLU A 21 4.06 -3.83 -7.10
N ALA A 22 4.93 -4.48 -6.33
CA ALA A 22 4.71 -5.83 -5.82
C ALA A 22 3.50 -5.89 -4.87
N ILE A 23 3.39 -4.94 -3.94
CA ILE A 23 2.22 -4.80 -3.05
C ILE A 23 0.94 -4.66 -3.88
N ALA A 24 0.95 -3.82 -4.92
CA ALA A 24 -0.22 -3.63 -5.77
C ALA A 24 -0.64 -4.93 -6.48
N VAL A 25 0.33 -5.68 -7.00
CA VAL A 25 0.10 -6.97 -7.65
C VAL A 25 -0.48 -7.98 -6.66
N GLU A 26 0.10 -8.11 -5.47
CA GLU A 26 -0.41 -9.02 -4.43
C GLU A 26 -1.82 -8.65 -3.95
N CYS A 27 -2.14 -7.36 -3.90
CA CYS A 27 -3.46 -6.87 -3.51
C CYS A 27 -4.49 -6.92 -4.65
N GLY A 28 -4.07 -7.23 -5.89
CA GLY A 28 -4.96 -7.20 -7.06
C GLY A 28 -5.46 -5.79 -7.44
N VAL A 29 -4.69 -4.75 -7.09
CA VAL A 29 -5.03 -3.35 -7.40
C VAL A 29 -4.14 -2.79 -8.50
N ALA A 30 -4.52 -1.64 -9.06
CA ALA A 30 -3.69 -0.97 -10.06
C ALA A 30 -2.30 -0.61 -9.48
N LYS A 31 -1.23 -0.90 -10.21
CA LYS A 31 0.18 -0.60 -9.84
C LYS A 31 0.43 0.87 -9.46
N THR A 32 -0.37 1.78 -10.02
CA THR A 32 -0.28 3.22 -9.74
C THR A 32 -0.97 3.63 -8.43
N LEU A 33 -1.82 2.79 -7.86
CA LEU A 33 -2.64 3.11 -6.70
C LEU A 33 -1.80 3.38 -5.44
N PRO A 34 -0.81 2.55 -5.05
CA PRO A 34 0.06 2.85 -3.90
C PRO A 34 0.79 4.19 -4.04
N ARG A 35 1.35 4.47 -5.23
CA ARG A 35 2.01 5.74 -5.52
C ARG A 35 1.06 6.93 -5.36
N LYS A 36 -0.17 6.79 -5.87
CA LYS A 36 -1.21 7.81 -5.72
C LYS A 36 -1.58 7.99 -4.25
N ILE A 37 -1.80 6.94 -3.48
CA ILE A 37 -2.14 7.11 -2.05
C ILE A 37 -0.99 7.79 -1.28
N ALA A 38 0.26 7.41 -1.55
CA ALA A 38 1.41 7.92 -0.81
C ALA A 38 1.76 9.39 -1.11
N TYR A 39 1.52 9.85 -2.34
CA TYR A 39 1.89 11.20 -2.82
C TYR A 39 0.73 12.12 -3.18
N ASP A 40 -0.44 11.57 -3.54
CA ASP A 40 -1.61 12.33 -3.95
C ASP A 40 -2.46 12.64 -2.70
N ASP A 41 -2.99 13.86 -2.67
CA ASP A 41 -3.96 14.28 -1.68
C ASP A 41 -5.36 13.98 -2.19
N ARG A 42 -5.64 12.70 -2.47
CA ARG A 42 -7.00 12.28 -2.79
C ARG A 42 -7.84 12.41 -1.52
N ASP A 43 -8.65 13.47 -1.47
CA ASP A 43 -9.66 13.70 -0.43
C ASP A 43 -10.62 12.51 -0.23
N ASN A 44 -10.81 11.63 -1.22
CA ASN A 44 -11.66 10.45 -1.07
C ASN A 44 -11.47 9.38 -2.17
N PRO A 45 -10.43 8.52 -2.13
CA PRO A 45 -10.51 7.28 -2.89
C PRO A 45 -11.63 6.43 -2.26
N GLY A 46 -12.63 6.01 -3.05
CA GLY A 46 -13.74 5.23 -2.51
C GLY A 46 -13.24 4.03 -1.72
N VAL A 47 -13.79 3.80 -0.52
CA VAL A 47 -13.33 2.79 0.46
C VAL A 47 -13.10 1.41 -0.19
N GLN A 48 -13.97 1.02 -1.13
CA GLN A 48 -13.86 -0.23 -1.89
C GLN A 48 -12.55 -0.38 -2.68
N THR A 49 -11.97 0.73 -3.14
CA THR A 49 -10.72 0.73 -3.93
C THR A 49 -9.49 0.50 -3.06
N ILE A 50 -9.53 0.96 -1.80
CA ILE A 50 -8.41 0.88 -0.86
C ILE A 50 -8.51 -0.31 0.09
N GLN A 51 -9.68 -0.94 0.20
CA GLN A 51 -9.92 -2.10 1.07
C GLN A 51 -8.88 -3.22 0.87
N PRO A 52 -8.48 -3.61 -0.36
CA PRO A 52 -7.47 -4.65 -0.54
C PRO A 52 -6.11 -4.29 0.07
N LEU A 53 -5.73 -3.01 0.02
CA LEU A 53 -4.48 -2.52 0.64
C LEU A 53 -4.60 -2.49 2.17
N LEU A 54 -5.77 -2.16 2.70
CA LEU A 54 -6.03 -2.17 4.15
C LEU A 54 -5.96 -3.59 4.70
N ASP A 55 -6.63 -4.53 4.03
CA ASP A 55 -6.63 -5.93 4.41
C ASP A 55 -5.21 -6.51 4.36
N TYR A 56 -4.44 -6.12 3.33
CA TYR A 56 -3.04 -6.50 3.19
C TYR A 56 -2.18 -6.02 4.36
N PHE A 57 -2.19 -4.72 4.64
CA PHE A 57 -1.38 -4.18 5.74
C PHE A 57 -1.85 -4.66 7.11
N GLY A 58 -3.16 -4.87 7.29
CA GLY A 58 -3.69 -5.52 8.48
C GLY A 58 -3.19 -6.96 8.64
N ALA A 59 -3.11 -7.74 7.56
CA ALA A 59 -2.53 -9.09 7.58
C ALA A 59 -1.03 -9.06 7.90
N VAL A 60 -0.30 -8.07 7.37
CA VAL A 60 1.12 -7.87 7.70
C VAL A 60 1.31 -7.54 9.19
N GLU A 61 0.48 -6.67 9.76
CA GLU A 61 0.54 -6.33 11.18
C GLU A 61 0.18 -7.51 12.09
N ARG A 62 -0.72 -8.40 11.65
CA ARG A 62 -1.05 -9.64 12.37
C ARG A 62 0.02 -10.75 12.20
N GLY A 63 1.02 -10.55 11.35
CA GLY A 63 2.03 -11.57 11.02
C GLY A 63 1.52 -12.68 10.10
N GLU A 64 0.38 -12.49 9.45
CA GLU A 64 -0.20 -13.44 8.46
C GLU A 64 0.47 -13.30 7.09
N LYS A 65 1.05 -12.12 6.80
CA LYS A 65 1.77 -11.81 5.57
C LYS A 65 3.08 -11.09 5.86
N SER A 66 4.02 -11.22 4.94
CA SER A 66 5.26 -10.44 4.92
C SER A 66 5.22 -9.42 3.80
N LEU A 67 5.88 -8.27 3.98
CA LEU A 67 6.11 -7.34 2.86
C LEU A 67 6.92 -8.05 1.76
N PRO A 68 6.67 -7.74 0.48
CA PRO A 68 7.44 -8.34 -0.60
C PRO A 68 8.91 -7.94 -0.47
N GLU A 69 9.79 -8.77 -1.00
CA GLU A 69 11.20 -8.42 -1.09
C GLU A 69 11.36 -7.13 -1.91
N LEU A 70 12.32 -6.31 -1.50
CA LEU A 70 12.61 -5.08 -2.22
C LEU A 70 13.20 -5.54 -3.56
N GLU A 71 12.45 -5.42 -4.65
CA GLU A 71 13.06 -5.61 -5.96
C GLU A 71 14.12 -4.51 -6.11
N ALA A 72 15.38 -4.90 -5.88
CA ALA A 72 16.52 -4.11 -6.26
C ALA A 72 16.35 -3.90 -7.76
N LYS A 73 16.00 -2.68 -8.15
CA LYS A 73 16.00 -2.30 -9.57
C LYS A 73 17.32 -2.77 -10.16
N ALA A 74 17.24 -3.77 -11.05
CA ALA A 74 18.33 -4.04 -11.96
C ALA A 74 18.41 -2.83 -12.91
N ALA A 75 19.51 -2.09 -12.78
CA ALA A 75 20.01 -1.00 -13.64
C ALA A 75 19.25 0.35 -13.61
#